data_AF-A0A435XQ90-F1
#
_entry.id   AF-A0A435XQ90-F1
#
_cell.length_a   1.000
_cell.length_b   1.000
_cell.length_c   1.000
_cell.angle_alpha   90.00
_cell.angle_beta   90.00
_cell.angle_gamma   90.00
#
_symmetry.space_group_name_H-M   'P 1'
#
loop_
_entity.id
_entity.type
_entity.pdbx_description
1 polymer ?
#
loop_
_entity_poly.entity_id
_entity_poly.type
_entity_poly.pdbx_seq_one_letter_code
_entity_poly.pdbx_strand_id
1 'polypeptide(L)'
;ITDGTRNALPGLARILGDARSFRPEVSAEIERQMRIIAEGTAAAYNVTAEVKYSREFVPLRNDAELVDAAFAAARGVFEPGNIAVAREPMTASEDFARFLDHVPGCFVFLGNGEASAPLHNSSYDFNDDGLLFGTNFHVAVVRQRLCGEAGR
;
A
#
# COMPACT_ATOMS: atom_id res chain seq x y z
N ILE A 1 13.48 -23.14 -2.94
CA ILE A 1 12.97 -24.48 -2.50
C ILE A 1 13.32 -25.46 -3.61
N THR A 2 13.96 -26.58 -3.32
CA THR A 2 14.30 -27.60 -4.33
C THR A 2 13.75 -28.96 -3.90
N ASP A 3 13.62 -29.88 -4.84
CA ASP A 3 13.16 -31.26 -4.60
C ASP A 3 14.30 -32.27 -4.35
N GLY A 4 15.53 -31.77 -4.20
CA GLY A 4 16.71 -32.59 -4.01
C GLY A 4 16.77 -33.24 -2.63
N THR A 5 17.46 -34.36 -2.55
CA THR A 5 17.75 -35.07 -1.30
C THR A 5 19.24 -35.39 -1.20
N ARG A 6 19.69 -35.95 -0.07
CA ARG A 6 21.10 -36.31 0.10
C ARG A 6 21.55 -37.27 -1.02
N ASN A 7 22.65 -36.93 -1.68
CA ASN A 7 23.25 -37.68 -2.79
C ASN A 7 22.36 -37.84 -4.04
N ALA A 8 21.30 -37.03 -4.19
CA ALA A 8 20.50 -36.95 -5.42
C ALA A 8 20.39 -35.49 -5.88
N LEU A 9 20.71 -35.22 -7.14
CA LEU A 9 20.60 -33.87 -7.71
C LEU A 9 19.11 -33.48 -7.87
N PRO A 10 18.72 -32.25 -7.50
CA PRO A 10 17.35 -31.78 -7.68
C PRO A 10 16.98 -31.66 -9.17
N GLY A 11 15.74 -32.02 -9.51
CA GLY A 11 15.18 -31.81 -10.84
C GLY A 11 14.42 -30.49 -10.94
N LEU A 12 13.99 -29.93 -9.82
CA LEU A 12 13.20 -28.70 -9.75
C LEU A 12 13.76 -27.74 -8.70
N ALA A 13 13.83 -26.46 -9.08
CA ALA A 13 14.00 -25.36 -8.15
C ALA A 13 12.84 -24.38 -8.26
N ARG A 14 12.20 -24.07 -7.14
CA ARG A 14 11.16 -23.05 -7.01
C ARG A 14 11.70 -21.85 -6.23
N ILE A 15 11.65 -20.68 -6.86
CA ILE A 15 11.95 -19.38 -6.26
C ILE A 15 10.62 -18.68 -6.00
N LEU A 16 10.47 -18.10 -4.82
CA LEU A 16 9.28 -17.34 -4.41
C LEU A 16 9.75 -15.97 -3.92
N GLY A 17 8.92 -14.96 -4.08
CA GLY A 17 9.19 -13.61 -3.60
C GLY A 17 8.05 -12.66 -3.90
N ASP A 18 8.16 -11.44 -3.38
CA ASP A 18 7.26 -10.33 -3.66
C ASP A 18 7.98 -9.22 -4.44
N ALA A 19 7.18 -8.44 -5.16
CA ALA A 19 7.64 -7.22 -5.82
C ALA A 19 6.69 -6.08 -5.45
N ARG A 20 7.24 -4.89 -5.21
CA ARG A 20 6.47 -3.70 -4.84
C ARG A 20 6.82 -2.56 -5.79
N SER A 21 5.83 -1.75 -6.13
CA SER A 21 6.01 -0.56 -6.96
C SER A 21 4.91 0.45 -6.66
N PHE A 22 5.20 1.74 -6.84
CA PHE A 22 4.23 2.82 -6.66
C PHE A 22 3.45 3.16 -7.94
N ARG A 23 3.75 2.49 -9.05
CA ARG A 23 3.23 2.79 -10.39
C ARG A 23 2.93 1.51 -11.16
N PRO A 24 1.74 1.34 -11.75
CA PRO A 24 1.37 0.14 -12.52
C PRO A 24 2.38 -0.25 -13.60
N GLU A 25 2.90 0.74 -14.34
CA GLU A 25 3.91 0.59 -15.38
C GLU A 25 5.24 0.05 -14.85
N VAL A 26 5.60 0.36 -13.60
CA VAL A 26 6.80 -0.19 -12.97
C VAL A 26 6.57 -1.66 -12.59
N SER A 27 5.38 -2.02 -12.09
CA SER A 27 5.03 -3.44 -11.87
C SER A 27 5.00 -4.24 -13.18
N ALA A 28 4.53 -3.64 -14.28
CA ALA A 28 4.59 -4.24 -15.61
C ALA A 28 6.03 -4.49 -16.06
N GLU A 29 6.91 -3.50 -15.86
CA GLU A 29 8.31 -3.62 -16.21
C GLU A 29 9.05 -4.65 -15.33
N ILE A 30 8.76 -4.71 -14.03
CA ILE A 30 9.34 -5.73 -13.14
C ILE A 30 8.98 -7.13 -13.63
N GLU A 31 7.70 -7.41 -13.93
CA GLU A 31 7.29 -8.71 -14.47
C GLU A 31 8.04 -9.03 -15.78
N ARG A 32 8.10 -8.07 -16.70
CA ARG A 32 8.79 -8.24 -17.98
C ARG A 32 10.26 -8.58 -17.79
N GLN A 33 10.96 -7.87 -16.91
CA GLN A 33 12.37 -8.13 -16.60
C GLN A 33 12.58 -9.46 -15.91
N MET A 34 11.70 -9.84 -14.97
CA MET A 34 11.75 -11.16 -14.33
C MET A 34 11.67 -12.28 -15.36
N ARG A 35 10.78 -12.17 -16.36
CA ARG A 35 10.66 -13.15 -17.45
C ARG A 35 11.93 -13.23 -18.28
N ILE A 36 12.44 -12.08 -18.75
CA ILE A 36 13.66 -12.00 -19.56
C ILE A 36 14.86 -12.64 -18.83
N ILE A 37 15.06 -12.27 -17.56
CA ILE A 37 16.19 -12.76 -16.76
C ILE A 37 16.05 -14.26 -16.50
N ALA A 38 14.86 -14.74 -16.14
CA ALA A 38 14.62 -16.14 -15.87
C ALA A 38 14.82 -17.01 -17.13
N GLU A 39 14.25 -16.58 -18.26
CA GLU A 39 14.39 -17.28 -19.55
C GLU A 39 15.85 -17.29 -20.03
N GLY A 40 16.53 -16.14 -19.98
CA GLY A 40 17.94 -16.04 -20.38
C GLY A 40 18.86 -16.89 -19.51
N THR A 41 18.62 -16.89 -18.19
CA THR A 41 19.37 -17.73 -17.25
C THR A 41 19.10 -19.21 -17.51
N ALA A 42 17.84 -19.61 -17.69
CA ALA A 42 17.48 -20.99 -17.98
C ALA A 42 18.15 -21.51 -19.26
N ALA A 43 18.12 -20.70 -20.33
CA ALA A 43 18.77 -21.01 -21.59
C ALA A 43 20.29 -21.20 -21.44
N ALA A 44 20.96 -20.34 -20.66
CA ALA A 44 22.41 -20.43 -20.41
C ALA A 44 22.83 -21.72 -19.72
N TYR A 45 21.96 -22.31 -18.89
CA TYR A 45 22.20 -23.56 -18.17
C TYR A 45 21.50 -24.78 -18.79
N ASN A 46 20.93 -24.64 -19.99
CA ASN A 46 20.20 -25.70 -20.69
C ASN A 46 19.07 -26.33 -19.85
N VAL A 47 18.31 -25.47 -19.15
CA VAL A 47 17.10 -25.81 -18.38
C VAL A 47 15.92 -24.94 -18.83
N THR A 48 14.73 -25.21 -18.30
CA THR A 48 13.52 -24.39 -18.54
C THR A 48 13.13 -23.60 -17.30
N ALA A 49 12.51 -22.43 -17.50
CA ALA A 49 11.91 -21.64 -16.41
C ALA A 49 10.45 -21.29 -16.71
N GLU A 50 9.62 -21.33 -15.68
CA GLU A 50 8.24 -20.81 -15.70
C GLU A 50 8.13 -19.66 -14.69
N VAL A 51 7.66 -18.50 -15.14
CA VAL A 51 7.41 -17.35 -14.27
C VAL A 51 5.92 -17.12 -14.13
N LYS A 52 5.43 -17.20 -12.89
CA LYS A 52 4.07 -16.78 -12.49
C LYS A 52 4.19 -15.48 -11.68
N TYR A 53 3.44 -14.46 -12.09
CA TYR A 53 3.45 -13.15 -11.45
C TYR A 53 1.99 -12.67 -11.29
N SER A 54 1.57 -12.42 -10.05
CA SER A 54 0.24 -11.89 -9.74
C SER A 54 0.33 -10.42 -9.29
N ARG A 55 -0.70 -9.64 -9.61
CA ARG A 55 -0.86 -8.23 -9.18
C ARG A 55 -2.00 -8.11 -8.18
N GLU A 56 -1.83 -8.77 -7.04
CA GLU A 56 -2.85 -8.84 -5.99
C GLU A 56 -3.13 -7.46 -5.39
N PHE A 57 -2.08 -6.68 -5.14
CA PHE A 57 -2.17 -5.29 -4.68
C PHE A 57 -1.78 -4.32 -5.78
N VAL A 58 -2.63 -3.32 -6.00
CA VAL A 58 -2.35 -2.17 -6.86
C VAL A 58 -1.94 -0.96 -6.00
N PRO A 59 -1.16 -0.01 -6.54
CA PRO A 59 -0.75 1.16 -5.77
C PRO A 59 -1.97 1.99 -5.34
N LEU A 60 -2.07 2.29 -4.04
CA LEU A 60 -3.05 3.25 -3.53
C LEU A 60 -2.65 4.65 -3.97
N ARG A 61 -3.50 5.28 -4.80
CA ARG A 61 -3.28 6.65 -5.29
C ARG A 61 -4.44 7.53 -4.86
N ASN A 62 -4.17 8.42 -3.91
CA ASN A 62 -5.15 9.41 -3.51
C ASN A 62 -5.43 10.39 -4.64
N ASP A 63 -6.69 10.80 -4.75
CA ASP A 63 -7.11 11.92 -5.59
C ASP A 63 -6.63 13.25 -4.98
N ALA A 64 -6.06 14.14 -5.80
CA ALA A 64 -5.43 15.37 -5.32
C ALA A 64 -6.44 16.35 -4.70
N GLU A 65 -7.64 16.49 -5.29
CA GLU A 65 -8.67 17.38 -4.77
C GLU A 65 -9.23 16.86 -3.44
N LEU A 66 -9.33 15.54 -3.31
CA LEU A 66 -9.79 14.92 -2.06
C LEU A 66 -8.72 14.93 -0.96
N VAL A 67 -7.43 14.94 -1.33
CA VAL A 67 -6.33 15.20 -0.40
C VAL A 67 -6.44 16.63 0.16
N ASP A 68 -6.67 17.62 -0.70
CA ASP A 68 -6.84 19.01 -0.25
C ASP A 68 -8.05 19.16 0.67
N ALA A 69 -9.16 18.49 0.35
CA ALA A 69 -10.36 18.45 1.19
C ALA A 69 -10.09 17.77 2.55
N ALA A 70 -9.36 16.65 2.57
CA ALA A 70 -8.95 15.99 3.80
C ALA A 70 -8.09 16.91 4.67
N PHE A 71 -7.11 17.61 4.10
CA PHE A 71 -6.30 18.58 4.84
C PHE A 71 -7.11 19.78 5.33
N ALA A 72 -8.10 20.25 4.57
CA ALA A 72 -8.99 21.32 5.01
C ALA A 72 -9.85 20.89 6.22
N ALA A 73 -10.35 19.65 6.22
CA ALA A 73 -11.05 19.08 7.35
C ALA A 73 -10.14 18.94 8.58
N ALA A 74 -8.93 18.39 8.40
CA ALA A 74 -7.94 18.24 9.46
C ALA A 74 -7.58 19.57 10.13
N ARG A 75 -7.34 20.63 9.34
CA ARG A 75 -7.05 21.98 9.86
C ARG A 75 -8.17 22.58 10.69
N GLY A 76 -9.41 22.12 10.51
CA GLY A 76 -10.55 22.57 11.30
C GLY A 76 -10.65 21.93 12.70
N VAL A 77 -9.92 20.83 12.95
CA VAL A 77 -10.06 20.04 14.18
C VAL A 77 -8.73 19.71 14.88
N PHE A 78 -7.60 19.87 14.21
CA PHE A 78 -6.28 19.59 14.77
C PHE A 78 -5.40 20.84 14.76
N GLU A 79 -4.51 20.91 15.74
CA GLU A 79 -3.45 21.91 15.79
C GLU A 79 -2.51 21.76 14.58
N PRO A 80 -1.97 22.87 14.02
CA PRO A 80 -1.13 22.82 12.82
C PRO A 80 0.07 21.87 12.92
N GLY A 81 0.64 21.68 14.11
CA GLY A 81 1.77 20.78 14.35
C GLY A 81 1.43 19.29 14.27
N ASN A 82 0.14 18.92 14.29
CA ASN A 82 -0.32 17.53 14.28
C ASN A 82 -0.82 17.08 12.89
N ILE A 83 -0.54 17.88 11.85
CA ILE A 83 -0.94 17.62 10.48
C ILE A 83 0.31 17.63 9.60
N ALA A 84 0.55 16.56 8.86
CA ALA A 84 1.72 16.46 8.00
C ALA A 84 1.42 15.71 6.70
N VAL A 85 2.16 16.08 5.65
CA VAL A 85 2.30 15.27 4.44
C VAL A 85 3.45 14.31 4.66
N ALA A 86 3.24 13.02 4.41
CA ALA A 86 4.33 12.05 4.43
C ALA A 86 5.40 12.44 3.40
N ARG A 87 6.66 12.48 3.82
CA ARG A 87 7.77 12.89 2.96
C ARG A 87 7.97 11.95 1.76
N GLU A 88 7.66 10.67 1.96
CA GLU A 88 7.81 9.61 0.96
C GLU A 88 6.55 8.72 0.97
N PRO A 89 6.23 8.07 -0.17
CA PRO A 89 5.21 7.02 -0.21
C PRO A 89 5.57 5.84 0.71
N MET A 90 4.56 5.21 1.29
CA MET A 90 4.74 4.03 2.13
C MET A 90 4.67 2.75 1.30
N THR A 91 5.51 1.77 1.61
CA THR A 91 5.54 0.47 0.92
C THR A 91 4.46 -0.50 1.40
N ALA A 92 3.68 -0.13 2.43
CA ALA A 92 2.55 -0.92 2.89
C ALA A 92 1.50 -1.07 1.78
N SER A 93 0.99 -2.30 1.61
CA SER A 93 -0.09 -2.58 0.66
C SER A 93 -1.42 -2.38 1.38
N GLU A 94 -2.37 -1.76 0.71
CA GLU A 94 -3.69 -1.45 1.25
C GLU A 94 -4.75 -1.74 0.18
N ASP A 95 -5.76 -2.55 0.51
CA ASP A 95 -6.77 -2.99 -0.45
C ASP A 95 -7.80 -1.91 -0.78
N PHE A 96 -7.84 -0.83 0.03
CA PHE A 96 -8.59 0.38 -0.28
C PHE A 96 -8.27 0.94 -1.67
N ALA A 97 -7.06 0.68 -2.19
CA ALA A 97 -6.67 1.00 -3.56
C ALA A 97 -7.66 0.47 -4.61
N ARG A 98 -8.33 -0.67 -4.36
CA ARG A 98 -9.35 -1.24 -5.24
C ARG A 98 -10.64 -0.42 -5.28
N PHE A 99 -11.02 0.22 -4.18
CA PHE A 99 -12.12 1.18 -4.21
C PHE A 99 -11.78 2.39 -5.08
N LEU A 100 -10.52 2.82 -5.05
CA LEU A 100 -10.04 3.97 -5.82
C LEU A 100 -10.00 3.74 -7.33
N ASP A 101 -10.02 2.48 -7.79
CA ASP A 101 -10.21 2.15 -9.21
C ASP A 101 -11.63 2.49 -9.70
N HIS A 102 -12.59 2.66 -8.79
CA HIS A 102 -14.02 2.84 -9.11
C HIS A 102 -14.52 4.24 -8.79
N VAL A 103 -14.01 4.85 -7.72
CA VAL A 103 -14.42 6.19 -7.26
C VAL A 103 -13.21 6.99 -6.76
N PRO A 104 -13.13 8.31 -7.02
CA PRO A 104 -12.10 9.14 -6.40
C PRO A 104 -12.20 9.07 -4.87
N GLY A 105 -11.07 8.92 -4.20
CA GLY A 105 -11.01 8.85 -2.74
C GLY A 105 -9.67 9.34 -2.18
N CYS A 106 -9.63 9.51 -0.86
CA CYS A 106 -8.44 9.84 -0.11
C CYS A 106 -8.34 8.94 1.12
N PHE A 107 -7.22 8.21 1.22
CA PHE A 107 -6.81 7.45 2.38
C PHE A 107 -5.77 8.24 3.17
N VAL A 108 -5.93 8.29 4.49
CA VAL A 108 -5.01 8.99 5.39
C VAL A 108 -4.58 8.09 6.52
N PHE A 109 -3.39 8.32 7.06
CA PHE A 109 -2.96 7.72 8.31
C PHE A 109 -3.35 8.60 9.48
N LEU A 110 -3.87 7.98 10.54
CA LEU A 110 -4.04 8.61 11.84
C LEU A 110 -2.91 8.12 12.76
N GLY A 111 -2.25 9.05 13.45
CA GLY A 111 -1.17 8.71 14.36
C GLY A 111 -1.66 7.93 15.57
N ASN A 112 -0.90 6.91 15.99
CA ASN A 112 -1.20 6.11 17.19
C ASN A 112 -0.32 6.51 18.41
N GLY A 113 0.38 7.64 18.33
CA GLY A 113 1.34 8.12 19.34
C GLY A 113 2.79 7.74 19.04
N GLU A 114 3.74 8.55 19.55
CA GLU A 114 5.18 8.43 19.23
C GLU A 114 5.84 7.18 19.83
N ALA A 115 5.33 6.69 20.97
CA ALA A 115 5.84 5.49 21.63
C ALA A 115 5.16 4.19 21.13
N SER A 116 4.24 4.29 20.17
CA SER A 116 3.55 3.12 19.62
C SER A 116 4.54 2.22 18.87
N ALA A 117 4.43 0.91 19.08
CA ALA A 117 5.04 -0.04 18.15
C ALA A 117 4.43 0.12 16.75
N PRO A 118 5.16 -0.26 15.67
CA PRO A 118 4.62 -0.20 14.32
C PRO A 118 3.54 -1.27 14.09
N LEU A 119 2.73 -1.09 13.05
CA LEU A 119 1.75 -2.09 12.60
C LEU A 119 2.42 -3.46 12.38
N HIS A 120 1.70 -4.54 12.68
CA HIS A 120 2.16 -5.93 12.65
C HIS A 120 3.25 -6.32 13.66
N ASN A 121 3.66 -5.42 14.55
CA ASN A 121 4.51 -5.80 15.67
C ASN A 121 3.71 -6.58 16.72
N SER A 122 4.29 -7.63 17.32
CA SER A 122 3.63 -8.43 18.36
C SER A 122 3.27 -7.64 19.62
N SER A 123 3.96 -6.53 19.85
CA SER A 123 3.72 -5.61 20.97
C SER A 123 2.90 -4.39 20.55
N TYR A 124 2.30 -4.40 19.36
CA TYR A 124 1.38 -3.35 18.94
C TYR A 124 0.16 -3.31 19.86
N ASP A 125 -0.08 -2.14 20.42
CA ASP A 125 -1.25 -1.82 21.24
C ASP A 125 -1.88 -0.54 20.68
N PHE A 126 -3.16 -0.61 20.36
CA PHE A 126 -3.87 0.53 19.78
C PHE A 126 -4.11 1.58 20.86
N ASN A 127 -3.86 2.84 20.56
CA ASN A 127 -4.08 3.92 21.51
C ASN A 127 -5.55 4.36 21.46
N ASP A 128 -6.36 3.91 22.43
CA ASP A 128 -7.78 4.26 22.53
C ASP A 128 -8.05 5.77 22.63
N ASP A 129 -7.11 6.55 23.19
CA ASP A 129 -7.24 8.02 23.22
C ASP A 129 -7.22 8.62 21.80
N GLY A 130 -6.69 7.87 20.82
CA GLY A 130 -6.69 8.18 19.38
C GLY A 130 -8.07 8.20 18.73
N LEU A 131 -9.08 7.52 19.32
CA LEU A 131 -10.40 7.36 18.73
C LEU A 131 -11.11 8.69 18.48
N LEU A 132 -10.99 9.64 19.42
CA LEU A 132 -11.63 10.95 19.30
C LEU A 132 -11.01 11.77 18.16
N PHE A 133 -9.70 11.66 17.92
CA PHE A 133 -9.06 12.33 16.79
C PHE A 133 -9.60 11.79 15.46
N GLY A 134 -9.63 10.47 15.30
CA GLY A 134 -10.18 9.85 14.10
C GLY A 134 -11.65 10.20 13.86
N THR A 135 -12.46 10.17 14.92
CA THR A 135 -13.89 10.53 14.85
C THR A 135 -14.07 12.00 14.45
N ASN A 136 -13.37 12.92 15.11
CA ASN A 136 -13.46 14.35 14.82
C ASN A 136 -13.05 14.67 13.37
N PHE A 137 -11.99 14.02 12.88
CA PHE A 137 -11.56 14.16 11.49
C PHE A 137 -12.65 13.73 10.51
N HIS A 138 -13.20 12.52 10.66
CA HIS A 138 -14.25 12.03 9.75
C HIS A 138 -15.53 12.86 9.83
N VAL A 139 -15.94 13.32 11.03
CA VAL A 139 -17.08 14.24 11.20
C VAL A 139 -16.82 15.57 10.48
N ALA A 140 -15.61 16.12 10.56
CA ALA A 140 -15.24 17.34 9.86
C ALA A 140 -15.30 17.17 8.33
N VAL A 141 -14.77 16.04 7.80
CA VAL A 141 -14.86 15.70 6.38
C VAL A 141 -16.31 15.65 5.93
N VAL A 142 -17.17 14.92 6.65
CA VAL A 142 -18.59 14.77 6.33
C VAL A 142 -19.30 16.12 6.34
N ARG A 143 -19.10 16.94 7.37
CA ARG A 143 -19.72 18.27 7.47
C ARG A 143 -19.31 19.18 6.32
N GLN A 144 -18.02 19.24 6.00
CA GLN A 144 -17.53 20.12 4.94
C GLN A 144 -17.97 19.66 3.55
N ARG A 145 -18.04 18.34 3.31
CA ARG A 145 -18.35 17.78 1.99
C ARG A 145 -19.84 17.63 1.72
N LEU A 146 -20.66 17.41 2.74
CA LEU A 146 -22.09 17.10 2.56
C LEU A 146 -23.03 18.20 3.08
N CYS A 147 -22.63 19.04 4.05
CA CYS A 147 -23.52 20.08 4.56
C CYS A 147 -23.57 21.35 3.69
N GLY A 148 -22.84 21.39 2.57
CA GLY A 148 -22.89 22.47 1.56
C GLY A 148 -23.94 22.29 0.46
N GLU A 149 -24.59 21.11 0.37
CA GLU A 149 -25.59 20.80 -0.67
C GLU A 149 -27.05 20.80 -0.18
N ALA A 150 -27.29 21.02 1.13
CA ALA A 150 -28.64 21.15 1.69
C ALA A 150 -29.27 22.53 1.40
N GLY A 151 -29.24 22.96 0.14
CA GLY A 151 -29.71 24.27 -0.31
C GLY A 151 -29.53 24.54 -1.80
N ARG A 152 -30.00 23.63 -2.67
CA ARG A 152 -30.51 23.95 -4.03
C ARG A 152 -31.64 23.00 -4.38
#